data_AF-A0A1X1YDC8-F1
#
_entry.id   AF-A0A1X1YDC8-F1
#
_cell.length_a   1.000
_cell.length_b   1.000
_cell.length_c   1.000
_cell.angle_alpha   90.00
_cell.angle_beta   90.00
_cell.angle_gamma   90.00
#
_symmetry.space_group_name_H-M   'P 1'
#
loop_
_entity.id
_entity.type
_entity.pdbx_description
1 polymer ?
#
loop_
_entity_poly.entity_id
_entity_poly.type
_entity_poly.pdbx_seq_one_letter_code
_entity_poly.pdbx_strand_id
1 'polypeptide(L)'
;MDDTIQVSVAHVSEDYARRDIASVYDGGGREIEPATAVTIASWWQSPGGIGKALAAFASGSPVSRQELLDDIAATRTEHGYHTLAMLPRDRHALDCLSTFVLGHC
;
A
#
# COMPACT_ATOMS: atom_id res chain seq x y z
N MET A 1 4.84 20.14 11.58
CA MET A 1 5.70 19.71 10.45
C MET A 1 4.82 18.85 9.58
N ASP A 2 4.61 19.26 8.33
CA ASP A 2 3.75 18.54 7.39
C ASP A 2 4.40 17.21 7.01
N ASP A 3 3.98 16.15 7.69
CA ASP A 3 4.48 14.79 7.53
C ASP A 3 3.85 14.13 6.30
N THR A 4 4.27 14.63 5.14
CA THR A 4 3.74 14.22 3.83
C THR A 4 4.69 13.25 3.16
N ILE A 5 4.12 12.20 2.55
CA ILE A 5 4.82 11.26 1.69
C ILE A 5 4.41 11.51 0.24
N GLN A 6 5.39 11.51 -0.66
CA GLN A 6 5.17 11.62 -2.10
C GLN A 6 6.11 10.67 -2.83
N VAL A 7 5.55 9.75 -3.61
CA VAL A 7 6.30 8.82 -4.44
C VAL A 7 5.83 8.98 -5.89
N SER A 8 6.67 9.62 -6.71
CA SER A 8 6.36 9.90 -8.12
C SER A 8 7.16 8.96 -9.05
N VAL A 9 6.72 7.70 -9.13
CA VAL A 9 7.30 6.68 -10.02
C VAL A 9 6.20 6.02 -10.85
N ALA A 10 6.58 5.42 -11.99
CA ALA A 10 5.64 4.68 -12.83
C ALA A 10 5.18 3.39 -12.14
N HIS A 11 3.93 2.99 -12.43
CA HIS A 11 3.40 1.71 -12.00
C HIS A 11 4.15 0.55 -12.69
N VAL A 12 4.35 -0.52 -11.95
CA VAL A 12 4.82 -1.80 -12.49
C VAL A 12 3.62 -2.68 -12.84
N SER A 13 3.87 -3.79 -13.54
CA SER A 13 2.80 -4.78 -13.76
C SER A 13 2.39 -5.44 -12.45
N GLU A 14 1.13 -5.88 -12.36
CA GLU A 14 0.65 -6.62 -11.19
C GLU A 14 1.50 -7.88 -10.95
N ASP A 15 1.88 -8.63 -11.99
CA ASP A 15 2.74 -9.80 -11.86
C ASP A 15 4.10 -9.47 -11.22
N TYR A 16 4.70 -8.33 -11.58
CA TYR A 16 5.94 -7.88 -10.97
C TYR A 16 5.73 -7.52 -9.50
N ALA A 17 4.73 -6.69 -9.21
CA ALA A 17 4.40 -6.29 -7.84
C ALA A 17 4.13 -7.49 -6.93
N ARG A 18 3.40 -8.51 -7.42
CA ARG A 18 3.13 -9.76 -6.68
C ARG A 18 4.40 -10.56 -6.40
N ARG A 19 5.35 -10.62 -7.34
CA ARG A 19 6.65 -11.27 -7.13
C ARG A 19 7.51 -10.52 -6.13
N ASP A 20 7.51 -9.19 -6.21
CA ASP A 20 8.23 -8.33 -5.27
C ASP A 20 7.70 -8.54 -3.85
N ILE A 21 6.38 -8.50 -3.64
CA ILE A 21 5.72 -8.84 -2.37
C ILE A 21 6.13 -10.24 -1.89
N ALA A 22 6.01 -11.27 -2.74
CA ALA A 22 6.38 -12.64 -2.35
C ALA A 22 7.84 -12.74 -1.87
N SER A 23 8.76 -12.06 -2.58
CA SER A 23 10.18 -12.08 -2.22
C SER A 23 10.49 -11.41 -0.87
N VAL A 24 9.65 -10.48 -0.39
CA VAL A 24 9.79 -9.90 0.97
C VAL A 24 9.54 -10.96 2.04
N TYR A 25 8.51 -11.79 1.85
CA TYR A 25 8.13 -12.86 2.78
C TYR A 25 9.05 -14.09 2.69
N ASP A 26 9.50 -14.44 1.49
CA ASP A 26 10.37 -15.60 1.26
C ASP A 26 11.85 -15.31 1.55
N GLY A 27 12.28 -14.06 1.33
CA GLY A 27 13.69 -13.66 1.27
C GLY A 27 14.27 -12.96 2.51
N GLY A 28 13.48 -12.78 3.59
CA GLY A 28 14.00 -12.31 4.87
C GLY A 28 13.92 -10.80 5.14
N GLY A 29 12.86 -10.12 4.66
CA GLY A 29 12.48 -8.81 5.21
C GLY A 29 13.12 -7.58 4.55
N ARG A 30 13.51 -7.66 3.27
CA ARG A 30 13.75 -6.43 2.49
C ARG A 30 12.42 -5.68 2.27
N GLU A 31 12.50 -4.37 2.06
CA GLU A 31 11.32 -3.58 1.69
C GLU A 31 10.94 -3.81 0.22
N ILE A 32 9.68 -3.56 -0.13
CA ILE A 32 9.19 -3.53 -1.51
C ILE A 32 9.72 -2.29 -2.25
N GLU A 33 9.79 -2.37 -3.57
CA GLU A 33 10.20 -1.20 -4.37
C GLU A 33 9.14 -0.09 -4.33
N PRO A 34 9.52 1.20 -4.44
CA PRO A 34 8.57 2.31 -4.47
C PRO A 34 7.49 2.17 -5.56
N ALA A 35 7.86 1.61 -6.72
CA ALA A 35 6.91 1.36 -7.81
C ALA A 35 5.90 0.27 -7.45
N THR A 36 6.32 -0.77 -6.74
CA THR A 36 5.42 -1.79 -6.17
C THR A 36 4.47 -1.16 -5.16
N ALA A 37 4.94 -0.26 -4.29
CA ALA A 37 4.09 0.43 -3.31
C ALA A 37 2.98 1.25 -4.00
N VAL A 38 3.33 2.03 -5.02
CA VAL A 38 2.38 2.81 -5.83
C VAL A 38 1.38 1.90 -6.56
N THR A 39 1.83 0.76 -7.10
CA THR A 39 0.96 -0.23 -7.74
C THR A 39 0.02 -0.92 -6.75
N ILE A 40 0.47 -1.29 -5.54
CA ILE A 40 -0.41 -1.85 -4.50
C ILE A 40 -1.50 -0.84 -4.14
N ALA A 41 -1.14 0.43 -3.92
CA ALA A 41 -2.12 1.46 -3.58
C ALA A 41 -3.19 1.61 -4.65
N SER A 42 -2.83 1.44 -5.93
CA SER A 42 -3.79 1.50 -7.04
C SER A 42 -4.84 0.39 -7.02
N TRP A 43 -4.56 -0.78 -6.42
CA TRP A 43 -5.53 -1.87 -6.32
C TRP A 43 -6.70 -1.55 -5.39
N TRP A 44 -6.46 -0.63 -4.44
CA TRP A 44 -7.39 -0.27 -3.38
C TRP A 44 -7.91 1.17 -3.52
N GLN A 45 -7.60 1.81 -4.65
CA GLN A 45 -8.08 3.16 -4.91
C GLN A 45 -9.61 3.17 -5.04
N SER A 46 -10.25 4.16 -4.44
CA SER A 46 -11.69 4.35 -4.55
C SER A 46 -12.04 5.83 -4.41
N PRO A 47 -13.07 6.32 -5.12
CA PRO A 47 -13.56 7.69 -4.97
C PRO A 47 -14.34 7.92 -3.67
N GLY A 48 -14.59 6.86 -2.88
CA GLY A 48 -15.35 6.90 -1.64
C GLY A 48 -14.55 7.39 -0.42
N GLY A 49 -15.09 7.13 0.78
CA GLY A 49 -14.46 7.50 2.05
C GLY A 49 -13.24 6.64 2.42
N ILE A 50 -13.17 5.41 1.88
CA ILE A 50 -12.03 4.49 1.99
C ILE A 50 -11.44 4.35 0.58
N GLY A 51 -10.12 4.39 0.47
CA GLY A 51 -9.34 4.31 -0.76
C GLY A 51 -8.94 5.68 -1.36
N LYS A 52 -9.30 6.79 -0.73
CA LYS A 52 -9.02 8.15 -1.25
C LYS A 52 -7.56 8.55 -1.08
N ALA A 53 -6.96 8.31 0.09
CA ALA A 53 -5.55 8.60 0.32
C ALA A 53 -4.68 7.63 -0.50
N LEU A 54 -5.13 6.38 -0.64
CA LEU A 54 -4.53 5.39 -1.53
C LEU A 54 -4.55 5.85 -3.00
N ALA A 55 -5.66 6.43 -3.48
CA ALA A 55 -5.75 7.01 -4.82
C ALA A 55 -4.77 8.19 -5.00
N ALA A 56 -4.71 9.10 -4.02
CA ALA A 56 -3.78 10.22 -4.04
C ALA A 56 -2.32 9.74 -4.11
N PHE A 57 -1.95 8.79 -3.26
CA PHE A 57 -0.62 8.18 -3.25
C PHE A 57 -0.31 7.47 -4.59
N ALA A 58 -1.23 6.67 -5.12
CA ALA A 58 -1.08 5.96 -6.38
C ALA A 58 -0.92 6.91 -7.60
N SER A 59 -1.44 8.14 -7.49
CA SER A 59 -1.27 9.18 -8.50
C SER A 59 0.06 9.94 -8.39
N GLY A 60 0.84 9.70 -7.34
CA GLY A 60 2.08 10.43 -7.04
C GLY A 60 1.86 11.81 -6.43
N SER A 61 0.65 12.11 -5.96
CA SER A 61 0.33 13.33 -5.22
C SER A 61 0.87 13.25 -3.79
N PRO A 62 1.30 14.38 -3.18
CA PRO A 62 1.65 14.39 -1.76
C PRO A 62 0.43 14.07 -0.91
N VAL A 63 0.60 13.17 0.06
CA VAL A 63 -0.44 12.75 0.99
C VAL A 63 0.10 12.75 2.41
N SER A 64 -0.72 13.08 3.41
CA SER A 64 -0.33 12.92 4.81
C SER A 64 -0.05 11.45 5.10
N ARG A 65 1.09 11.17 5.74
CA ARG A 65 1.47 9.81 6.13
C ARG A 65 0.40 9.16 7.01
N GLN A 66 -0.10 9.92 7.99
CA GLN A 66 -1.16 9.43 8.89
C GLN A 66 -2.45 9.14 8.14
N GLU A 67 -2.88 10.02 7.23
CA GLU A 67 -4.10 9.79 6.44
C GLU A 67 -3.98 8.54 5.57
N LEU A 68 -2.79 8.31 4.98
CA LEU A 68 -2.55 7.10 4.19
C LEU A 68 -2.57 5.84 5.06
N LEU A 69 -1.98 5.86 6.25
CA LEU A 69 -2.01 4.72 7.19
C LEU A 69 -3.42 4.43 7.70
N ASP A 70 -4.20 5.47 8.02
CA ASP A 70 -5.59 5.35 8.44
C ASP A 70 -6.45 4.74 7.32
N ASP A 71 -6.24 5.16 6.07
CA ASP A 71 -6.96 4.62 4.91
C ASP A 71 -6.59 3.16 4.61
N ILE A 72 -5.31 2.78 4.77
CA ILE A 72 -4.90 1.38 4.70
C ILE A 72 -5.58 0.54 5.80
N ALA A 73 -5.67 1.05 7.03
CA ALA A 73 -6.33 0.37 8.14
C ALA A 73 -7.85 0.24 7.92
N ALA A 74 -8.49 1.27 7.37
CA ALA A 74 -9.90 1.25 6.98
C ALA A 74 -10.15 0.21 5.87
N THR A 75 -9.29 0.18 4.85
CA THR A 75 -9.34 -0.82 3.76
C THR A 75 -9.22 -2.24 4.31
N ARG A 76 -8.26 -2.49 5.22
CA ARG A 76 -8.13 -3.80 5.90
C ARG A 76 -9.43 -4.21 6.60
N THR A 77 -10.06 -3.27 7.30
CA THR A 77 -11.29 -3.53 8.06
C THR A 77 -12.45 -3.85 7.12
N GLU A 78 -12.65 -3.02 6.08
CA GLU A 78 -13.72 -3.19 5.09
C GLU A 78 -13.64 -4.54 4.36
N HIS A 79 -12.43 -5.00 4.04
CA HIS A 79 -12.19 -6.25 3.32
C HIS A 79 -11.99 -7.48 4.23
N GLY A 80 -12.20 -7.34 5.54
CA GLY A 80 -12.21 -8.47 6.47
C GLY A 80 -10.82 -9.05 6.78
N TYR A 81 -9.81 -8.19 6.95
CA TYR A 81 -8.47 -8.57 7.37
C TYR A 81 -8.48 -9.36 8.69
N HIS A 82 -9.24 -8.89 9.69
CA HIS A 82 -9.34 -9.52 11.01
C HIS A 82 -10.31 -10.72 11.06
N THR A 83 -11.21 -10.84 10.09
CA THR A 83 -12.18 -11.95 9.99
C THR A 83 -11.68 -13.08 9.09
N LEU A 84 -10.46 -12.97 8.56
CA LEU A 84 -9.86 -13.90 7.60
C LEU A 84 -10.64 -14.04 6.28
N ALA A 85 -11.57 -13.12 5.99
CA ALA A 85 -12.27 -13.06 4.71
C ALA A 85 -11.35 -12.57 3.58
N MET A 86 -10.35 -11.75 3.93
CA MET A 86 -9.35 -11.26 2.99
C MET A 86 -8.36 -12.35 2.57
N LEU A 87 -8.12 -12.48 1.27
CA LEU A 87 -7.15 -13.43 0.72
C LEU A 87 -5.74 -13.16 1.29
N PRO A 88 -4.94 -14.20 1.61
CA PRO A 88 -3.60 -14.01 2.17
C PRO A 88 -2.70 -13.08 1.33
N ARG A 89 -2.75 -13.21 0.01
CA ARG A 89 -1.97 -12.37 -0.92
C ARG A 89 -2.31 -10.88 -0.84
N ASP A 90 -3.54 -10.54 -0.51
CA ASP A 90 -4.02 -9.16 -0.43
C ASP A 90 -3.71 -8.57 0.94
N ARG A 91 -3.75 -9.40 2.00
CA ARG A 91 -3.22 -9.05 3.33
C ARG A 91 -1.73 -8.71 3.25
N HIS A 92 -0.95 -9.57 2.60
CA HIS A 92 0.49 -9.34 2.41
C HIS A 92 0.77 -8.04 1.66
N ALA A 93 -0.02 -7.71 0.64
CA ALA A 93 0.13 -6.46 -0.09
C ALA A 93 -0.08 -5.23 0.80
N LEU A 94 -1.18 -5.19 1.58
CA LEU A 94 -1.44 -4.07 2.50
C LEU A 94 -0.43 -3.99 3.65
N ASP A 95 0.10 -5.13 4.10
CA ASP A 95 1.16 -5.22 5.12
C ASP A 95 2.48 -4.65 4.60
N CYS A 96 2.90 -5.02 3.39
CA CYS A 96 4.07 -4.43 2.73
C CYS A 96 3.88 -2.93 2.50
N LEU A 97 2.71 -2.48 2.03
CA LEU A 97 2.44 -1.05 1.81
C LEU A 97 2.48 -0.26 3.12
N SER A 98 1.90 -0.78 4.21
CA SER A 98 1.98 -0.11 5.53
C SER A 98 3.41 0.01 6.01
N THR A 99 4.20 -1.07 5.85
CA THR A 99 5.61 -1.10 6.26
C THR A 99 6.42 -0.06 5.47
N PHE A 100 6.21 0.02 4.16
CA PHE A 100 6.82 1.02 3.30
C PHE A 100 6.52 2.47 3.75
N VAL A 101 5.25 2.76 4.05
CA VAL A 101 4.84 4.09 4.50
C VAL A 101 5.44 4.45 5.86
N LEU A 102 5.58 3.48 6.76
CA LEU A 102 6.23 3.66 8.07
C LEU A 102 7.76 3.86 7.95
N GLY A 103 8.41 3.21 6.98
CA GLY A 103 9.85 3.30 6.76
C GLY A 103 10.34 4.65 6.18
N HIS A 104 9.45 5.40 5.54
CA HIS A 104 9.76 6.66 4.83
C HIS A 104 9.87 7.91 5.74
N CYS A 105 10.60 7.79 6.87
CA CYS A 105 10.85 8.86 7.85
C CYS A 105 11.87 9.92 7.40
#